data_AF-A0A0K0DJ31-F1
#
_entry.id   AF-A0A0K0DJ31-F1
#
_cell.length_a   1.000
_cell.length_b   1.000
_cell.length_c   1.000
_cell.angle_alpha   90.00
_cell.angle_beta   90.00
_cell.angle_gamma   90.00
#
_symmetry.space_group_name_H-M   'P 1'
#
loop_
_entity.id
_entity.type
_entity.pdbx_description
1 polymer ?
#
loop_
_entity_poly.entity_id
_entity_poly.type
_entity_poly.pdbx_seq_one_letter_code
_entity_poly.pdbx_strand_id
1 'polypeptide(L)'
;LLWEFKLTGCAGPFGSEKKAAEFLNNWVGFDKHIKLSDNDKGYERIGRELSEKSNVKWVESWCFLDRMVDLRSDEGLALLNCYLSNLKQKDSFSHCQSSGLERRLLFEDSNDQRDELVSDSMQDYDENEFKDALELIDEADGIFNDSLAGLSEQFGALSLHSPSAMQLWAECVLDDLEDFFTPPSTPPAVFLLDNPTKVDNDVMTALSGLPQEKIDPFPHVRIFTDKLRRISNNVRSEWPALDSPRRQTPSRRILRI
;
A
#
# COMPACT_ATOMS: atom_id res chain seq x y z
N LEU A 1 -10.27 3.12 35.20
CA LEU A 1 -10.48 2.91 33.75
C LEU A 1 -11.52 1.82 33.60
N LEU A 2 -12.80 2.19 33.50
CA LEU A 2 -13.84 1.24 33.14
C LEU A 2 -13.53 0.81 31.71
N TRP A 3 -13.27 -0.48 31.50
CA TRP A 3 -13.19 -1.01 30.15
C TRP A 3 -14.57 -0.80 29.53
N GLU A 4 -14.67 0.14 28.60
CA GLU A 4 -15.91 0.39 27.89
C GLU A 4 -16.12 -0.80 26.96
N PHE A 5 -16.97 -1.73 27.37
CA PHE A 5 -17.31 -2.89 26.54
C PHE A 5 -18.01 -2.38 25.28
N LYS A 6 -17.32 -2.47 24.13
CA LYS A 6 -17.90 -2.13 22.83
C LYS A 6 -18.59 -3.37 22.27
N LEU A 7 -19.88 -3.26 21.96
CA LEU A 7 -20.61 -4.30 21.25
C LEU A 7 -20.04 -4.42 19.83
N THR A 8 -19.44 -5.58 19.50
CA THR A 8 -18.81 -5.80 18.20
C THR A 8 -19.66 -6.58 17.22
N GLY A 9 -20.58 -7.43 17.70
CA GLY A 9 -21.45 -8.25 16.86
C GLY A 9 -22.72 -8.67 17.57
N CYS A 10 -23.83 -8.80 16.83
CA CYS A 10 -25.06 -9.37 17.35
C CYS A 10 -25.84 -10.16 16.29
N ALA A 11 -26.51 -11.20 16.76
CA ALA A 11 -27.38 -12.07 15.99
C ALA A 11 -28.83 -11.88 16.43
N GLY A 12 -29.77 -11.88 15.49
CA GLY A 12 -31.20 -11.86 15.79
C GLY A 12 -32.03 -11.16 14.71
N PRO A 13 -33.36 -11.12 14.87
CA PRO A 13 -34.15 -11.71 15.96
C PRO A 13 -34.32 -13.24 15.82
N PHE A 14 -34.38 -13.96 16.93
CA PHE A 14 -34.48 -15.43 16.96
C PHE A 14 -35.91 -15.98 17.08
N GLY A 15 -36.89 -15.15 17.45
CA GLY A 15 -38.30 -15.53 17.62
C GLY A 15 -38.61 -16.42 18.83
N SER A 16 -37.65 -17.21 19.32
CA SER A 16 -37.77 -18.04 20.52
C SER A 16 -36.47 -18.09 21.31
N GLU A 17 -36.58 -18.09 22.63
CA GLU A 17 -35.44 -18.21 23.55
C GLU A 17 -34.68 -19.53 23.35
N LYS A 18 -35.38 -20.63 23.05
CA LYS A 18 -34.73 -21.92 22.77
C LYS A 18 -33.79 -21.84 21.56
N LYS A 19 -34.23 -21.20 20.48
CA LYS A 19 -33.42 -21.01 19.27
C LYS A 19 -32.20 -20.11 19.55
N ALA A 20 -32.38 -19.07 20.37
CA ALA A 20 -31.28 -18.20 20.80
C ALA A 20 -30.25 -18.96 21.65
N ALA A 21 -30.70 -19.81 22.59
CA ALA A 21 -29.82 -20.62 23.42
C ALA A 21 -29.06 -21.68 22.61
N GLU A 22 -29.72 -22.34 21.66
CA GLU A 22 -29.06 -23.25 20.71
C GLU A 22 -28.00 -22.53 19.87
N PHE A 23 -28.32 -21.33 19.35
CA PHE A 23 -27.35 -20.51 18.63
C PHE A 23 -26.16 -20.14 19.50
N LEU A 24 -26.38 -19.70 20.74
CA LEU A 24 -25.33 -19.34 21.68
C LEU A 24 -24.42 -20.53 22.00
N ASN A 25 -25.00 -21.70 22.31
CA ASN A 25 -24.24 -22.92 22.61
C ASN A 25 -23.39 -23.35 21.41
N ASN A 26 -23.96 -23.29 20.21
CA ASN A 26 -23.23 -23.55 18.97
C ASN A 26 -22.12 -22.51 18.76
N TRP A 27 -22.40 -21.22 18.94
CA TRP A 27 -21.44 -20.14 18.76
C TRP A 27 -20.26 -20.28 19.73
N VAL A 28 -20.50 -20.62 21.00
CA VAL A 28 -19.46 -20.85 22.02
C VAL A 28 -18.65 -22.12 21.69
N GLY A 29 -19.32 -23.21 21.31
CA GLY A 29 -18.69 -24.49 21.00
C GLY A 29 -18.01 -24.57 19.63
N PHE A 30 -18.33 -23.66 18.70
CA PHE A 30 -17.81 -23.67 17.34
C PHE A 30 -16.29 -23.50 17.28
N ASP A 31 -15.69 -24.02 16.21
CA ASP A 31 -14.26 -24.14 15.94
C ASP A 31 -13.37 -23.10 16.66
N LYS A 32 -12.74 -23.55 17.75
CA LYS A 32 -11.86 -22.74 18.58
C LYS A 32 -10.63 -22.28 17.79
N HIS A 33 -10.19 -23.04 16.79
CA HIS A 33 -9.01 -22.67 16.00
C HIS A 33 -9.25 -21.41 15.18
N ILE A 34 -10.44 -21.25 14.59
CA ILE A 34 -10.76 -20.05 13.81
C ILE A 34 -10.86 -18.82 14.72
N LYS A 35 -11.49 -18.95 15.90
CA LYS A 35 -11.59 -17.86 16.88
C LYS A 35 -10.24 -17.40 17.40
N LEU A 36 -9.31 -18.33 17.60
CA LEU A 36 -7.98 -18.05 18.15
C LEU A 36 -6.95 -17.69 17.09
N SER A 37 -7.18 -18.07 15.83
CA SER A 37 -6.30 -17.69 14.72
C SER A 37 -6.46 -16.21 14.35
N ASP A 38 -7.64 -15.64 14.57
CA ASP A 38 -7.94 -14.25 14.30
C ASP A 38 -8.41 -13.55 15.58
N ASN A 39 -7.44 -12.93 16.28
CA ASN A 39 -7.68 -12.22 17.54
C ASN A 39 -8.62 -11.01 17.40
N ASP A 40 -8.85 -10.48 16.20
CA ASP A 40 -9.63 -9.25 16.02
C ASP A 40 -11.05 -9.55 15.58
N LYS A 41 -11.23 -10.37 14.53
CA LYS A 41 -12.53 -10.63 13.90
C LYS A 41 -12.93 -12.09 13.88
N GLY A 42 -12.21 -12.97 14.58
CA GLY A 42 -12.47 -14.41 14.59
C GLY A 42 -13.83 -14.77 15.15
N TYR A 43 -14.28 -14.11 16.22
CA TYR A 43 -15.59 -14.35 16.82
C TYR A 43 -16.74 -13.91 15.91
N GLU A 44 -16.57 -12.76 15.25
CA GLU A 44 -17.49 -12.18 14.27
C GLU A 44 -17.62 -13.06 13.04
N ARG A 45 -16.49 -13.58 12.53
CA ARG A 45 -16.47 -14.52 11.42
C ARG A 45 -17.30 -15.76 11.71
N ILE A 46 -17.08 -16.38 12.87
CA ILE A 46 -17.87 -17.54 13.30
C ILE A 46 -19.34 -17.16 13.49
N GLY A 47 -19.62 -15.99 14.05
CA GLY A 47 -20.99 -15.47 14.21
C GLY A 47 -21.72 -15.38 12.88
N ARG A 48 -21.08 -14.81 11.86
CA ARG A 48 -21.59 -14.68 10.49
C ARG A 48 -21.81 -16.03 9.80
N GLU A 49 -20.87 -16.96 9.93
CA GLU A 49 -21.01 -18.31 9.36
C GLU A 49 -22.17 -19.08 10.04
N LEU A 50 -22.33 -18.93 11.35
CA LEU A 50 -23.39 -19.59 12.10
C LEU A 50 -24.76 -18.95 11.84
N SER A 51 -24.81 -17.64 11.66
CA SER A 51 -26.05 -16.91 11.36
C SER A 51 -26.59 -17.30 9.98
N GLU A 52 -25.70 -17.48 9.00
CA GLU A 52 -26.05 -17.99 7.68
C GLU A 52 -26.64 -19.41 7.77
N LYS A 53 -26.01 -20.30 8.55
CA LYS A 53 -26.51 -21.68 8.76
C LYS A 53 -27.85 -21.75 9.49
N SER A 54 -28.09 -20.87 10.45
CA SER A 54 -29.31 -20.84 11.27
C SER A 54 -30.42 -19.96 10.70
N ASN A 55 -30.16 -19.34 9.54
CA ASN A 55 -31.01 -18.35 8.87
C ASN A 55 -31.45 -17.24 9.83
N VAL A 56 -30.47 -16.62 10.49
CA VAL A 56 -30.65 -15.49 11.42
C VAL A 56 -29.83 -14.32 10.89
N LYS A 57 -30.35 -13.10 11.01
CA LYS A 57 -29.60 -11.90 10.61
C LYS A 57 -28.45 -11.66 11.59
N TRP A 58 -27.29 -11.31 11.04
CA TRP A 58 -26.10 -10.94 11.79
C TRP A 58 -25.70 -9.52 11.43
N VAL A 59 -25.39 -8.71 12.43
CA VAL A 59 -24.84 -7.36 12.22
C VAL A 59 -23.63 -7.18 13.11
N GLU A 60 -22.64 -6.43 12.63
CA GLU A 60 -21.41 -6.19 13.36
C GLU A 60 -20.88 -4.77 13.18
N SER A 61 -20.04 -4.35 14.12
CA SER A 61 -19.38 -3.06 14.11
C SER A 61 -18.14 -3.10 13.23
N TRP A 62 -17.96 -2.08 12.42
CA TRP A 62 -16.77 -1.86 11.60
C TRP A 62 -16.09 -0.58 12.04
N CYS A 63 -14.77 -0.53 12.06
CA CYS A 63 -14.03 0.64 12.55
C CYS A 63 -14.23 1.91 11.69
N PHE A 64 -14.75 1.76 10.47
CA PHE A 64 -15.04 2.83 9.54
C PHE A 64 -16.55 3.17 9.45
N LEU A 65 -17.39 2.53 10.26
CA LEU A 65 -18.82 2.80 10.32
C LEU A 65 -19.25 3.04 11.78
N ASP A 66 -20.04 4.09 11.99
CA ASP A 66 -20.54 4.45 13.32
C ASP A 66 -21.76 3.61 13.77
N ARG A 67 -22.14 2.60 13.00
CA ARG A 67 -23.29 1.73 13.28
C ARG A 67 -22.98 0.26 13.00
N MET A 68 -23.71 -0.63 13.67
CA MET A 68 -23.65 -2.06 13.39
C MET A 68 -24.42 -2.37 12.12
N VAL A 69 -23.79 -3.09 11.19
CA VAL A 69 -24.39 -3.40 9.89
C VAL A 69 -24.01 -4.78 9.42
N ASP A 70 -24.89 -5.37 8.62
CA ASP A 70 -24.57 -6.53 7.79
C ASP A 70 -24.01 -6.05 6.44
N LEU A 71 -22.71 -6.20 6.19
CA LEU A 71 -22.12 -5.82 4.90
C LEU A 71 -22.64 -6.64 3.72
N ARG A 72 -23.28 -7.79 3.96
CA ARG A 72 -23.91 -8.59 2.90
C ARG A 72 -25.30 -8.09 2.52
N SER A 73 -25.88 -7.17 3.29
CA SER A 73 -27.16 -6.52 2.97
C SER A 73 -26.99 -5.38 1.97
N ASP A 74 -28.05 -5.02 1.23
CA ASP A 74 -27.99 -3.90 0.27
C ASP A 74 -27.69 -2.57 0.97
N GLU A 75 -28.22 -2.40 2.19
CA GLU A 75 -27.91 -1.26 3.05
C GLU A 75 -26.42 -1.22 3.44
N GLY A 76 -25.84 -2.36 3.80
CA GLY A 76 -24.42 -2.46 4.14
C GLY A 76 -23.49 -2.20 2.95
N LEU A 77 -23.84 -2.73 1.78
CA LEU A 77 -23.12 -2.46 0.54
C LEU A 77 -23.21 -0.98 0.14
N ALA A 78 -24.38 -0.35 0.32
CA ALA A 78 -24.55 1.08 0.07
C ALA A 78 -23.67 1.94 0.98
N LEU A 79 -23.62 1.63 2.29
CA LEU A 79 -22.72 2.31 3.23
C LEU A 79 -21.26 2.15 2.85
N LEU A 80 -20.83 0.92 2.56
CA LEU A 80 -19.45 0.63 2.19
C LEU A 80 -19.08 1.35 0.89
N ASN A 81 -19.98 1.37 -0.09
CA ASN A 81 -19.79 2.09 -1.35
C ASN A 81 -19.63 3.60 -1.13
N CYS A 82 -20.47 4.19 -0.26
CA CYS A 82 -20.41 5.60 0.09
C CYS A 82 -19.12 5.95 0.85
N TYR A 83 -18.70 5.08 1.77
CA TYR A 83 -17.42 5.24 2.47
C TYR A 83 -16.24 5.23 1.48
N LEU A 84 -16.18 4.22 0.61
CA LEU A 84 -15.14 4.08 -0.41
C LEU A 84 -15.15 5.23 -1.44
N SER A 85 -16.31 5.79 -1.77
CA SER A 85 -16.39 6.97 -2.66
C SER A 85 -15.80 8.22 -2.00
N ASN A 86 -16.03 8.40 -0.70
CA ASN A 86 -15.55 9.56 0.04
C ASN A 86 -14.01 9.54 0.19
N LEU A 87 -13.42 8.35 0.35
CA LEU A 87 -11.96 8.19 0.36
C LEU A 87 -11.33 8.70 -0.95
N LYS A 88 -11.89 8.31 -2.11
CA LYS A 88 -11.40 8.77 -3.42
C LYS A 88 -11.47 10.28 -3.58
N GLN A 89 -12.54 10.91 -3.07
CA GLN A 89 -12.68 12.36 -3.13
C GLN A 89 -11.62 13.05 -2.28
N LYS A 90 -11.35 12.55 -1.07
CA LYS A 90 -10.33 13.11 -0.17
C LYS A 90 -8.93 13.09 -0.80
N ASP A 91 -8.57 12.02 -1.49
CA ASP A 91 -7.30 11.93 -2.20
C ASP A 91 -7.19 12.99 -3.30
N SER A 92 -8.28 13.19 -4.05
CA SER A 92 -8.37 14.19 -5.12
C SER A 92 -8.18 15.63 -4.61
N PHE A 93 -8.73 15.95 -3.43
CA PHE A 93 -8.56 17.27 -2.79
C PHE A 93 -7.17 17.46 -2.15
N SER A 94 -6.47 16.39 -1.77
CA SER A 94 -5.11 16.49 -1.23
C SER A 94 -4.08 16.76 -2.33
N HIS A 95 -4.29 16.21 -3.53
CA HIS A 95 -3.36 16.35 -4.64
C HIS A 95 -3.32 17.79 -5.19
N CYS A 96 -4.47 18.48 -5.27
CA CYS A 96 -4.55 19.86 -5.77
C CYS A 96 -3.97 20.92 -4.82
N GLN A 97 -3.76 20.61 -3.53
CA GLN A 97 -3.06 21.50 -2.60
C GLN A 97 -1.53 21.33 -2.65
N SER A 98 -1.03 20.20 -3.16
CA SER A 98 0.42 19.97 -3.28
C SER A 98 1.03 20.54 -4.57
N SER A 99 0.21 20.75 -5.61
CA SER A 99 0.66 21.29 -6.90
C SER A 99 0.98 22.80 -6.88
N GLY A 100 0.78 23.48 -5.75
CA GLY A 100 1.09 24.92 -5.59
C GLY A 100 2.49 25.23 -5.02
N LEU A 101 3.27 24.21 -4.66
CA LEU A 101 4.65 24.37 -4.18
C LEU A 101 5.63 23.97 -5.30
N GLU A 102 5.55 24.63 -6.46
CA GLU A 102 6.67 24.62 -7.39
C GLU A 102 7.88 25.17 -6.67
N ARG A 103 8.77 24.26 -6.29
CA ARG A 103 10.12 24.54 -5.83
C ARG A 103 10.80 25.25 -7.00
N ARG A 104 10.73 26.58 -6.98
CA ARG A 104 11.44 27.48 -7.90
C ARG A 104 12.94 27.26 -7.65
N LEU A 105 13.50 26.23 -8.28
CA LEU A 105 14.95 26.09 -8.41
C LEU A 105 15.37 27.19 -9.38
N LEU A 106 15.67 28.35 -8.83
CA LEU A 106 16.47 29.35 -9.52
C LEU A 106 17.86 28.75 -9.61
N PHE A 107 18.23 28.30 -10.80
CA PHE A 107 19.63 28.12 -11.15
C PHE A 107 20.22 29.52 -11.26
N GLU A 108 20.87 29.99 -10.19
CA GLU A 108 21.79 31.11 -10.31
C GLU A 108 23.07 30.61 -10.95
N ASP A 109 23.32 31.18 -12.12
CA ASP A 109 24.45 30.93 -13.00
C ASP A 109 25.75 31.29 -12.27
N SER A 110 26.73 30.39 -12.35
CA SER A 110 28.01 30.50 -11.65
C SER A 110 28.87 31.57 -12.34
N ASN A 111 29.22 32.63 -11.61
CA ASN A 111 30.26 33.57 -12.02
C ASN A 111 31.42 33.46 -11.03
N ASP A 112 32.59 33.05 -11.53
CA ASP A 112 33.86 32.94 -10.82
C ASP A 112 34.27 34.28 -10.18
N GLN A 113 34.65 34.28 -8.90
CA GLN A 113 35.85 34.99 -8.43
C GLN A 113 36.22 34.54 -7.00
N ARG A 114 37.50 34.15 -6.87
CA ARG A 114 38.25 33.87 -5.63
C ARG A 114 38.08 34.98 -4.59
N ASP A 115 38.03 34.59 -3.30
CA ASP A 115 38.90 35.16 -2.26
C ASP A 115 38.89 34.32 -0.97
N GLU A 116 40.10 34.13 -0.43
CA GLU A 116 40.46 33.50 0.84
C GLU A 116 39.83 34.23 2.03
N LEU A 117 39.53 33.54 3.14
CA LEU A 117 39.81 34.04 4.50
C LEU A 117 39.74 32.91 5.54
N VAL A 118 40.77 32.92 6.39
CA VAL A 118 41.13 32.00 7.48
C VAL A 118 40.40 32.37 8.78
N SER A 119 40.13 31.38 9.65
CA SER A 119 40.22 31.38 11.15
C SER A 119 39.29 30.28 11.73
N ASP A 120 39.82 29.19 12.32
CA ASP A 120 40.02 28.95 13.78
C ASP A 120 38.68 28.58 14.52
N SER A 121 38.49 27.54 15.35
CA SER A 121 39.32 26.58 16.10
C SER A 121 38.45 25.43 16.67
N MET A 122 39.09 24.27 16.98
CA MET A 122 38.81 23.27 18.05
C MET A 122 37.45 22.49 18.10
N GLN A 123 37.32 21.22 18.50
CA GLN A 123 38.19 20.23 19.16
C GLN A 123 37.54 18.81 19.09
N ASP A 124 38.41 17.79 19.18
CA ASP A 124 38.27 16.46 19.81
C ASP A 124 37.13 15.53 19.40
N TYR A 125 37.46 14.39 18.76
CA TYR A 125 37.04 13.05 19.23
C TYR A 125 38.01 11.95 18.73
N ASP A 126 38.73 11.46 19.74
CA ASP A 126 39.27 10.14 20.05
C ASP A 126 39.35 9.00 19.00
N GLU A 127 40.51 8.37 19.06
CA GLU A 127 40.99 7.21 18.34
C GLU A 127 40.17 5.96 18.67
N ASN A 128 39.75 5.23 17.63
CA ASN A 128 39.56 3.79 17.74
C ASN A 128 39.99 3.14 16.41
N GLU A 129 41.27 2.79 16.36
CA GLU A 129 41.76 1.47 15.94
C GLU A 129 41.00 0.80 14.79
N PHE A 130 41.44 1.05 13.54
CA PHE A 130 41.28 0.07 12.48
C PHE A 130 42.65 -0.33 11.95
N LYS A 131 42.99 -1.57 12.25
CA LYS A 131 44.30 -2.20 12.10
C LYS A 131 44.61 -2.42 10.62
N ASP A 132 45.75 -1.89 10.19
CA ASP A 132 46.31 -2.13 8.86
C ASP A 132 46.41 -3.63 8.57
N ALA A 133 45.70 -4.06 7.52
CA ALA A 133 45.89 -5.35 6.87
C ALA A 133 46.59 -5.11 5.53
N LEU A 134 47.84 -4.63 5.59
CA LEU A 134 48.79 -4.69 4.50
C LEU A 134 49.70 -5.89 4.77
N GLU A 135 49.26 -7.06 4.36
CA GLU A 135 50.12 -8.23 4.26
C GLU A 135 50.30 -8.58 2.78
N LEU A 136 51.55 -8.40 2.35
CA LEU A 136 52.13 -8.85 1.08
C LEU A 136 51.93 -10.35 0.93
N ILE A 137 51.25 -10.77 -0.15
CA ILE A 137 51.38 -12.11 -0.69
C ILE A 137 51.86 -11.98 -2.13
N ASP A 138 52.94 -12.71 -2.38
CA ASP A 138 53.73 -12.80 -3.60
C ASP A 138 52.93 -13.35 -4.79
N GLU A 139 53.47 -13.06 -5.98
CA GLU A 139 52.99 -13.39 -7.31
C GLU A 139 52.57 -14.86 -7.52
N ALA A 140 51.38 -15.05 -8.13
CA ALA A 140 51.09 -16.22 -8.96
C ALA A 140 50.01 -15.90 -10.01
N ASP A 141 50.30 -16.27 -11.26
CA ASP A 141 49.55 -16.08 -12.50
C ASP A 141 48.02 -16.31 -12.43
N GLY A 142 47.25 -15.45 -13.11
CA GLY A 142 45.91 -15.82 -13.61
C GLY A 142 44.87 -14.70 -13.72
N ILE A 143 44.91 -13.95 -14.83
CA ILE A 143 43.79 -13.33 -15.57
C ILE A 143 42.55 -12.92 -14.74
N PHE A 144 42.47 -11.65 -14.34
CA PHE A 144 41.21 -10.90 -14.21
C PHE A 144 41.51 -9.39 -14.38
N ASN A 145 41.28 -8.86 -15.58
CA ASN A 145 41.40 -7.44 -15.88
C ASN A 145 40.02 -6.76 -15.71
N ASP A 146 39.54 -6.58 -14.49
CA ASP A 146 38.32 -5.80 -14.21
C ASP A 146 38.67 -4.48 -13.50
N SER A 147 39.48 -3.67 -14.17
CA SER A 147 39.72 -2.28 -13.77
C SER A 147 38.78 -1.36 -14.52
N LEU A 148 37.96 -0.61 -13.78
CA LEU A 148 36.95 0.37 -14.22
C LEU A 148 37.49 1.41 -15.24
N ALA A 149 38.82 1.54 -15.34
CA ALA A 149 39.51 2.34 -16.33
C ALA A 149 39.31 1.88 -17.79
N GLY A 150 39.10 0.57 -18.03
CA GLY A 150 38.94 0.03 -19.38
C GLY A 150 37.59 0.32 -20.05
N LEU A 151 36.54 0.61 -19.26
CA LEU A 151 35.21 0.93 -19.79
C LEU A 151 35.20 2.30 -20.49
N SER A 152 36.01 3.25 -20.03
CA SER A 152 36.10 4.58 -20.65
C SER A 152 36.67 4.52 -22.06
N GLU A 153 37.64 3.63 -22.32
CA GLU A 153 38.17 3.41 -23.68
C GLU A 153 37.14 2.73 -24.58
N GLN A 154 36.33 1.83 -24.03
CA GLN A 154 35.33 1.08 -24.79
C GLN A 154 34.18 1.98 -25.29
N PHE A 155 33.80 3.02 -24.55
CA PHE A 155 32.79 3.99 -25.01
C PHE A 155 33.34 5.04 -25.99
N GLY A 156 34.67 5.20 -26.08
CA GLY A 156 35.32 6.08 -27.06
C GLY A 156 35.34 5.52 -28.49
N ALA A 157 35.13 4.22 -28.68
CA ALA A 157 35.26 3.54 -29.97
C ALA A 157 33.95 3.46 -30.80
N LEU A 158 32.82 3.98 -30.29
CA LEU A 158 31.57 4.04 -31.06
C LEU A 158 31.55 5.26 -31.98
N SER A 159 32.29 5.16 -33.08
CA SER A 159 32.29 6.14 -34.15
C SER A 159 30.99 6.03 -34.96
N LEU A 160 30.00 6.88 -34.65
CA LEU A 160 28.85 7.11 -35.53
C LEU A 160 29.35 7.77 -36.81
N HIS A 161 29.38 7.00 -37.90
CA HIS A 161 29.57 7.50 -39.25
C HIS A 161 28.45 8.50 -39.56
N SER A 162 28.78 9.80 -39.48
CA SER A 162 27.93 10.88 -39.96
C SER A 162 28.01 10.93 -41.49
N PRO A 163 26.90 10.69 -42.24
CA PRO A 163 26.88 10.99 -43.65
C PRO A 163 26.88 12.51 -43.81
N SER A 164 27.96 13.00 -44.42
CA SER A 164 28.21 14.39 -44.79
C SER A 164 26.96 15.07 -45.35
N ALA A 165 26.64 16.22 -44.76
CA ALA A 165 25.58 17.12 -45.20
C ALA A 165 25.77 17.52 -46.67
N MET A 166 24.78 17.20 -47.50
CA MET A 166 24.47 17.93 -48.73
C MET A 166 23.00 18.38 -48.67
N GLN A 167 22.81 19.55 -48.06
CA GLN A 167 22.07 20.66 -48.66
C GLN A 167 20.74 20.32 -49.35
N LEU A 168 19.70 20.08 -48.55
CA LEU A 168 18.32 20.48 -48.90
C LEU A 168 17.66 21.11 -47.68
N TRP A 169 17.56 22.42 -47.76
CA TRP A 169 16.72 23.30 -46.96
C TRP A 169 15.35 23.28 -47.64
N ALA A 170 14.32 22.79 -46.94
CA ALA A 170 12.93 23.21 -47.05
C ALA A 170 12.03 22.21 -46.31
N GLU A 171 11.26 22.74 -45.35
CA GLU A 171 10.14 22.11 -44.65
C GLU A 171 10.38 20.74 -43.99
N CYS A 172 10.90 20.74 -42.76
CA CYS A 172 10.40 19.81 -41.74
C CYS A 172 9.65 20.65 -40.72
N VAL A 173 8.34 20.75 -40.95
CA VAL A 173 7.39 21.39 -40.06
C VAL A 173 7.51 20.73 -38.69
N LEU A 174 7.96 21.51 -37.71
CA LEU A 174 8.10 21.13 -36.32
C LEU A 174 6.75 21.32 -35.66
N ASP A 175 5.78 20.47 -36.01
CA ASP A 175 4.42 20.49 -35.46
C ASP A 175 4.06 19.04 -35.11
N ASP A 176 4.71 18.53 -34.06
CA ASP A 176 4.23 17.42 -33.22
C ASP A 176 5.24 17.16 -32.10
N LEU A 177 5.47 18.18 -31.27
CA LEU A 177 5.65 17.90 -29.83
C LEU A 177 4.25 17.59 -29.28
N GLU A 178 3.68 16.45 -29.69
CA GLU A 178 2.59 15.86 -28.92
C GLU A 178 3.14 15.66 -27.51
N ASP A 179 2.57 16.41 -26.57
CA ASP A 179 2.78 16.27 -25.14
C ASP A 179 2.95 14.80 -24.81
N PHE A 180 4.16 14.42 -24.37
CA PHE A 180 4.43 13.08 -23.92
C PHE A 180 3.56 12.83 -22.68
N PHE A 181 2.36 12.30 -22.93
CA PHE A 181 1.37 12.03 -21.92
C PHE A 181 1.92 10.89 -21.08
N THR A 182 2.54 11.25 -19.97
CA THR A 182 2.75 10.28 -18.91
C THR A 182 1.36 10.03 -18.35
N PRO A 183 0.73 8.87 -18.59
CA PRO A 183 -0.59 8.61 -18.04
C PRO A 183 -0.51 8.85 -16.52
N PRO A 184 -1.54 9.45 -15.91
CA PRO A 184 -1.52 9.77 -14.49
C PRO A 184 -1.06 8.54 -13.70
N SER A 185 -0.11 8.79 -12.79
CA SER A 185 0.50 7.77 -11.93
C SER A 185 -0.55 6.81 -11.41
N THR A 186 -0.18 5.52 -11.39
CA THR A 186 -0.85 4.37 -10.78
C THR A 186 -2.18 4.68 -10.10
N PRO A 187 -3.31 4.07 -10.53
CA PRO A 187 -4.63 4.41 -10.00
C PRO A 187 -4.63 4.44 -8.47
N PRO A 188 -5.33 5.42 -7.84
CA PRO A 188 -5.27 5.66 -6.40
C PRO A 188 -5.43 4.38 -5.58
N ALA A 189 -4.75 4.32 -4.44
CA ALA A 189 -4.78 3.15 -3.56
C ALA A 189 -6.20 2.91 -3.02
N VAL A 190 -6.92 1.96 -3.62
CA VAL A 190 -8.25 1.54 -3.13
C VAL A 190 -8.10 0.55 -1.97
N PHE A 191 -7.76 1.08 -0.79
CA PHE A 191 -7.89 0.40 0.50
C PHE A 191 -8.84 1.22 1.38
N LEU A 192 -9.28 0.67 2.50
CA LEU A 192 -10.13 1.39 3.47
C LEU A 192 -9.38 2.54 4.14
N LEU A 193 -8.06 2.48 4.17
CA LEU A 193 -7.15 3.49 4.72
C LEU A 193 -5.98 3.69 3.75
N ASP A 194 -5.07 4.62 4.06
CA ASP A 194 -3.93 4.97 3.19
C ASP A 194 -3.05 3.76 2.79
N ASN A 195 -3.02 2.71 3.61
CA ASN A 195 -2.24 1.48 3.42
C ASN A 195 -3.12 0.25 3.67
N PRO A 196 -2.80 -0.92 3.08
CA PRO A 196 -3.54 -2.15 3.33
C PRO A 196 -3.49 -2.54 4.80
N THR A 197 -4.65 -2.83 5.37
CA THR A 197 -4.81 -3.20 6.77
C THR A 197 -5.56 -4.51 6.90
N LYS A 198 -5.49 -5.12 8.08
CA LYS A 198 -6.25 -6.32 8.38
C LYS A 198 -7.76 -6.13 8.16
N VAL A 199 -8.27 -4.91 8.39
CA VAL A 199 -9.67 -4.56 8.14
C VAL A 199 -10.08 -4.79 6.68
N ASP A 200 -9.18 -4.51 5.73
CA ASP A 200 -9.44 -4.76 4.31
C ASP A 200 -9.62 -6.27 4.04
N ASN A 201 -8.82 -7.10 4.68
CA ASN A 201 -8.95 -8.55 4.61
C ASN A 201 -10.25 -9.04 5.28
N ASP A 202 -10.63 -8.44 6.41
CA ASP A 202 -11.84 -8.79 7.15
C ASP A 202 -13.10 -8.44 6.35
N VAL A 203 -13.12 -7.27 5.70
CA VAL A 203 -14.20 -6.88 4.78
C VAL A 203 -14.24 -7.82 3.58
N MET A 204 -13.11 -8.16 2.97
CA MET A 204 -13.08 -9.10 1.85
C MET A 204 -13.57 -10.50 2.27
N THR A 205 -13.28 -10.92 3.50
CA THR A 205 -13.78 -12.18 4.06
C THR A 205 -15.28 -12.11 4.33
N ALA A 206 -15.79 -11.00 4.87
CA ALA A 206 -17.22 -10.80 5.09
C ALA A 206 -18.02 -10.77 3.77
N LEU A 207 -17.45 -10.20 2.71
CA LEU A 207 -18.06 -10.16 1.38
C LEU A 207 -17.86 -11.47 0.58
N SER A 208 -17.05 -12.40 1.08
CA SER A 208 -16.85 -13.69 0.42
C SER A 208 -18.19 -14.45 0.33
N GLY A 209 -18.44 -15.07 -0.82
CA GLY A 209 -19.67 -15.82 -1.09
C GLY A 209 -20.86 -15.00 -1.60
N LEU A 210 -20.78 -13.66 -1.66
CA LEU A 210 -21.83 -12.86 -2.31
C LEU A 210 -21.81 -13.04 -3.84
N PRO A 211 -22.98 -13.19 -4.48
CA PRO A 211 -23.05 -13.22 -5.94
C PRO A 211 -22.63 -11.88 -6.53
N GLN A 212 -21.96 -11.92 -7.67
CA GLN A 212 -21.44 -10.72 -8.33
C GLN A 212 -22.58 -9.77 -8.74
N GLU A 213 -23.76 -10.30 -9.10
CA GLU A 213 -24.95 -9.51 -9.45
C GLU A 213 -25.37 -8.55 -8.33
N LYS A 214 -25.10 -8.91 -7.07
CA LYS A 214 -25.39 -8.06 -5.91
C LYS A 214 -24.36 -6.95 -5.70
N ILE A 215 -23.13 -7.17 -6.14
CA ILE A 215 -22.02 -6.22 -5.99
C ILE A 215 -22.00 -5.21 -7.15
N ASP A 216 -22.44 -5.60 -8.34
CA ASP A 216 -22.39 -4.79 -9.55
C ASP A 216 -23.06 -3.40 -9.45
N PRO A 217 -24.19 -3.22 -8.74
CA PRO A 217 -24.78 -1.90 -8.51
C PRO A 217 -23.90 -0.95 -7.69
N PHE A 218 -22.85 -1.45 -7.02
CA PHE A 218 -21.98 -0.70 -6.11
C PHE A 218 -20.57 -0.56 -6.70
N PRO A 219 -20.30 0.45 -7.54
CA PRO A 219 -19.07 0.53 -8.33
C PRO A 219 -17.79 0.62 -7.48
N HIS A 220 -17.83 1.28 -6.33
CA HIS A 220 -16.65 1.41 -5.47
C HIS A 220 -16.35 0.10 -4.74
N VAL A 221 -17.39 -0.62 -4.29
CA VAL A 221 -17.25 -1.96 -3.70
C VAL A 221 -16.74 -2.95 -4.74
N ARG A 222 -17.23 -2.88 -5.98
CA ARG A 222 -16.74 -3.70 -7.08
C ARG A 222 -15.25 -3.47 -7.34
N ILE A 223 -14.82 -2.21 -7.50
CA ILE A 223 -13.41 -1.88 -7.70
C ILE A 223 -12.54 -2.36 -6.53
N PHE A 224 -13.00 -2.15 -5.29
CA PHE A 224 -12.31 -2.60 -4.09
C PHE A 224 -12.14 -4.13 -4.08
N THR A 225 -13.24 -4.87 -4.24
CA THR A 225 -13.22 -6.33 -4.22
C THR A 225 -12.40 -6.92 -5.38
N ASP A 226 -12.52 -6.38 -6.59
CA ASP A 226 -11.72 -6.82 -7.75
C ASP A 226 -10.22 -6.59 -7.55
N LYS A 227 -9.84 -5.48 -6.89
CA LYS A 227 -8.44 -5.22 -6.54
C LYS A 227 -7.94 -6.22 -5.49
N LEU A 228 -8.68 -6.43 -4.41
CA LEU A 228 -8.30 -7.37 -3.35
C LEU A 228 -8.29 -8.84 -3.80
N ARG A 229 -9.11 -9.21 -4.79
CA ARG A 229 -9.09 -10.54 -5.40
C ARG A 229 -7.78 -10.84 -6.13
N ARG A 230 -7.07 -9.81 -6.62
CA ARG A 230 -5.73 -9.96 -7.24
C ARG A 230 -4.65 -10.27 -6.21
N ILE A 231 -4.90 -9.99 -4.93
CA ILE A 231 -3.97 -10.24 -3.83
C ILE A 231 -4.37 -11.56 -3.15
N SER A 232 -3.43 -12.51 -3.09
CA SER A 232 -3.69 -13.82 -2.50
C SER A 232 -4.08 -13.71 -1.03
N ASN A 233 -4.92 -14.62 -0.53
CA ASN A 233 -5.34 -14.61 0.86
C ASN A 233 -4.15 -14.72 1.82
N ASN A 234 -3.12 -15.50 1.46
CA ASN A 234 -1.88 -15.62 2.24
C ASN A 234 -1.26 -14.25 2.53
N VAL A 235 -1.13 -13.40 1.50
CA VAL A 235 -0.60 -12.04 1.67
C VAL A 235 -1.54 -11.17 2.50
N ARG A 236 -2.85 -11.23 2.22
CA ARG A 236 -3.85 -10.41 2.93
C ARG A 236 -3.97 -10.74 4.41
N SER A 237 -3.77 -12.01 4.78
CA SER A 237 -3.82 -12.48 6.17
C SER A 237 -2.66 -11.97 7.02
N GLU A 238 -1.56 -11.54 6.39
CA GLU A 238 -0.38 -10.97 7.06
C GLU A 238 -0.47 -9.46 7.29
N TRP A 239 -1.53 -8.81 6.77
CA TRP A 239 -1.69 -7.37 6.89
C TRP A 239 -1.82 -6.90 8.34
N PRO A 240 -1.23 -5.74 8.68
CA PRO A 240 -1.19 -5.27 10.06
C PRO A 240 -2.59 -4.87 10.56
N ALA A 241 -2.87 -5.17 11.83
CA ALA A 241 -3.99 -4.59 12.55
C ALA A 241 -3.81 -3.07 12.70
N LEU A 242 -4.91 -2.35 12.99
CA LEU A 242 -4.93 -0.88 13.03
C LEU A 242 -3.99 -0.29 14.11
N ASP A 243 -3.89 -0.97 15.24
CA ASP A 243 -3.09 -0.61 16.41
C ASP A 243 -1.68 -1.23 16.40
N SER A 244 -1.34 -2.00 15.37
CA SER A 244 -0.06 -2.70 15.28
C SER A 244 1.11 -1.72 15.13
N PRO A 245 2.18 -1.83 15.95
CA PRO A 245 3.41 -1.05 15.79
C PRO A 245 4.05 -1.23 14.40
N ARG A 246 3.79 -2.37 13.74
CA ARG A 246 4.25 -2.64 12.36
C ARG A 246 3.72 -1.62 11.34
N ARG A 247 2.64 -0.89 11.66
CA ARG A 247 2.13 0.21 10.83
C ARG A 247 3.04 1.44 10.86
N GLN A 248 3.78 1.66 11.95
CA GLN A 248 4.66 2.83 12.14
C GLN A 248 5.97 2.71 11.37
N THR A 249 6.32 1.50 10.90
CA THR A 249 7.51 1.24 10.08
C THR A 249 7.07 0.64 8.75
N PRO A 250 7.00 1.42 7.65
CA PRO A 250 6.57 0.89 6.36
C PRO A 250 7.52 -0.25 5.92
N SER A 251 7.03 -1.48 5.97
CA SER A 251 7.79 -2.63 5.49
C SER A 251 7.95 -2.54 3.97
N ARG A 252 9.20 -2.55 3.48
CA ARG A 252 9.53 -2.48 2.04
C ARG A 252 8.85 -3.57 1.19
N ARG A 253 8.31 -4.62 1.81
CA ARG A 253 7.58 -5.70 1.13
C ARG A 253 6.18 -5.28 0.65
N ILE A 254 5.54 -4.30 1.28
CA ILE A 254 4.17 -3.87 0.92
C ILE A 254 4.18 -2.97 -0.33
N LEU A 255 5.31 -2.31 -0.62
CA LEU A 255 5.48 -1.38 -1.75
C LEU A 255 5.75 -2.07 -3.10
N ARG A 256 5.73 -3.41 -3.14
CA ARG A 256 5.87 -4.19 -4.39
C ARG A 256 4.57 -4.95 -4.67
N ILE A 257 3.46 -4.22 -4.85
CA ILE A 257 2.20 -4.76 -5.39
C ILE A 257 1.68 -3.77 -6.42
#